data_AF-A0A368YBY0-F1
#
_entry.id   AF-A0A368YBY0-F1
#
_cell.length_a   1.000
_cell.length_b   1.000
_cell.length_c   1.000
_cell.angle_alpha   90.00
_cell.angle_beta   90.00
_cell.angle_gamma   90.00
#
_symmetry.space_group_name_H-M   'P 1'
#
loop_
_entity.id
_entity.type
_entity.pdbx_description
1 polymer ?
#
loop_
_entity_poly.entity_id
_entity_poly.type
_entity_poly.pdbx_seq_one_letter_code
_entity_poly.pdbx_strand_id
1 'polypeptide(L)' 'MSEPELKHDGEVEQLIAEHGGDVHAAIADLLSDRNCLIKELEYAALAMGHGFARGWKPKSLQSDH' A
#
# COMPACT_ATOMS: atom_id res chain seq x y z
N MET A 1 -17.78 20.64 11.19
CA MET A 1 -17.18 19.41 10.66
C MET A 1 -15.83 19.32 11.31
N SER A 2 -15.64 18.41 12.27
CA SER A 2 -14.32 18.19 12.87
C SER A 2 -13.56 17.26 11.93
N GLU A 3 -12.44 17.72 11.40
CA GLU A 3 -11.48 16.85 10.71
C GLU A 3 -11.07 15.71 11.65
N PRO A 4 -10.93 14.47 11.16
CA PRO A 4 -10.41 13.40 12.00
C PRO A 4 -8.98 13.78 12.37
N GLU A 5 -8.72 13.98 13.67
CA GLU A 5 -7.36 14.17 14.17
C GLU A 5 -6.55 12.95 13.75
N LEU A 6 -5.64 13.19 12.82
CA LEU A 6 -4.81 12.20 12.18
C LEU A 6 -3.91 11.59 13.25
N LYS A 7 -4.33 10.43 13.77
CA LYS A 7 -3.62 9.62 14.77
C LYS A 7 -2.37 8.95 14.18
N HIS A 8 -1.69 9.62 13.25
CA HIS A 8 -0.57 9.12 12.47
C HIS A 8 0.72 9.08 13.28
N ASP A 9 0.92 10.04 14.20
CA ASP A 9 2.08 10.15 15.08
C ASP A 9 2.19 9.04 16.16
N GLY A 10 1.28 8.06 16.16
CA GLY A 10 1.42 6.87 17.01
C GLY A 10 1.95 5.67 16.22
N GLU A 11 1.44 5.49 15.01
CA GLU A 11 1.76 4.34 14.15
C GLU A 11 3.13 4.52 13.48
N VAL A 12 3.48 5.75 13.10
CA VAL A 12 4.80 6.06 12.52
C VAL A 12 5.89 5.85 13.58
N GLU A 13 5.69 6.36 14.79
CA GLU A 13 6.59 6.30 15.92
C GLU A 13 6.78 4.86 16.39
N GLN A 14 5.68 4.09 16.42
CA GLN A 14 5.72 2.66 16.69
C GLN A 14 6.54 1.92 15.63
N LEU A 15 6.28 2.17 14.33
CA LEU A 15 7.02 1.55 13.24
C LEU A 15 8.52 1.87 13.31
N ILE A 16 8.88 3.14 13.56
CA ILE A 16 10.27 3.56 13.72
C ILE A 16 10.91 2.86 14.93
N ALA A 17 10.18 2.73 16.05
CA ALA A 17 10.66 2.06 17.25
C ALA A 17 10.89 0.55 17.04
N GLU A 18 10.01 -0.13 16.27
CA GLU A 18 10.19 -1.53 15.86
C GLU A 18 11.47 -1.75 15.05
N HIS A 19 11.91 -0.72 14.30
CA HIS A 19 13.17 -0.71 13.56
C HIS A 19 14.34 -0.13 14.38
N GLY A 20 14.20 -0.04 15.70
CA GLY A 20 15.26 0.46 16.58
C GLY A 20 15.64 1.92 16.35
N GLY A 21 14.73 2.73 15.78
CA GLY A 21 14.99 4.10 15.39
C GLY A 21 15.55 4.28 13.98
N ASP A 22 15.79 3.19 13.23
CA ASP A 22 16.26 3.28 11.85
C ASP A 22 15.11 3.60 10.89
N VAL A 23 14.96 4.88 10.59
CA VAL A 23 13.93 5.40 9.66
C VAL A 23 14.14 4.89 8.24
N HIS A 24 15.39 4.68 7.80
CA HIS A 24 15.66 4.19 6.45
C HIS A 24 15.24 2.72 6.30
N ALA A 25 15.49 1.90 7.31
CA ALA A 25 15.02 0.52 7.35
C ALA A 25 13.48 0.46 7.36
N ALA A 26 12.82 1.26 8.22
CA ALA A 26 11.36 1.31 8.28
C ALA A 26 10.71 1.69 6.93
N ILE A 27 11.28 2.68 6.23
CA ILE A 27 10.78 3.08 4.90
C ILE A 27 11.05 1.98 3.87
N ALA A 28 12.20 1.32 3.92
CA ALA A 28 12.52 0.23 3.00
C ALA A 28 11.52 -0.94 3.13
N ASP A 29 11.15 -1.30 4.35
CA ASP A 29 10.18 -2.34 4.63
C ASP A 29 8.77 -1.94 4.15
N LEU A 30 8.32 -0.71 4.42
CA LEU A 30 7.05 -0.20 3.88
C LEU A 30 6.99 -0.22 2.34
N LEU A 31 8.10 0.13 1.67
CA LEU A 31 8.18 0.07 0.21
C LEU A 31 8.15 -1.37 -0.30
N SER A 32 8.76 -2.30 0.44
CA SER A 32 8.69 -3.74 0.16
C SER A 32 7.25 -4.26 0.26
N ASP A 33 6.57 -3.94 1.38
CA ASP A 33 5.17 -4.33 1.62
C ASP A 33 4.23 -3.78 0.54
N ARG A 34 4.40 -2.50 0.19
CA ARG A 34 3.65 -1.89 -0.92
C ARG A 34 3.85 -2.66 -2.22
N ASN A 35 5.08 -3.04 -2.54
CA ASN A 35 5.37 -3.77 -3.77
C ASN A 35 4.76 -5.18 -3.76
N CYS A 36 4.73 -5.85 -2.59
CA CYS A 36 4.03 -7.12 -2.41
C CYS A 36 2.52 -6.97 -2.63
N LEU A 37 1.88 -5.98 -2.01
CA LEU A 37 0.45 -5.71 -2.16
C LEU A 37 0.06 -5.38 -3.61
N ILE A 38 0.90 -4.63 -4.33
CA ILE A 38 0.68 -4.37 -5.76
C ILE A 38 0.69 -5.66 -6.58
N LYS A 39 1.66 -6.55 -6.34
CA LYS A 39 1.72 -7.85 -7.03
C LYS A 39 0.52 -8.73 -6.68
N GLU A 40 0.09 -8.75 -5.42
CA GLU A 40 -1.11 -9.47 -5.00
C GLU A 40 -2.36 -8.95 -5.72
N LEU A 41 -2.51 -7.63 -5.86
CA LEU A 41 -3.58 -7.02 -6.63
C LEU A 41 -3.53 -7.40 -8.12
N GLU A 42 -2.33 -7.43 -8.72
CA GLU A 42 -2.14 -7.89 -10.10
C GLU A 42 -2.58 -9.35 -10.25
N TYR A 43 -2.15 -10.24 -9.34
CA TYR A 43 -2.56 -11.64 -9.36
C TYR A 43 -4.05 -11.82 -9.14
N ALA A 44 -4.65 -11.08 -8.19
CA ALA A 44 -6.08 -11.10 -7.98
C ALA A 44 -6.84 -10.62 -9.22
N ALA A 45 -6.38 -9.56 -9.87
CA ALA A 45 -6.97 -9.05 -11.11
C ALA A 45 -6.84 -10.05 -12.27
N LEU A 46 -5.77 -10.83 -12.35
CA LEU A 46 -5.61 -11.91 -13.34
C LEU A 46 -6.51 -13.12 -13.03
N ALA A 47 -6.61 -13.51 -11.76
CA ALA A 47 -7.41 -14.64 -11.30
C ALA A 47 -8.93 -14.35 -11.42
N MET A 48 -9.33 -13.11 -11.15
CA MET A 48 -10.66 -12.59 -11.45
C MET A 48 -10.76 -12.36 -12.96
N GLY A 49 -11.11 -13.40 -13.73
CA GLY A 49 -11.24 -13.29 -15.20
C GLY A 49 -12.13 -12.12 -15.66
N HIS A 50 -12.05 -11.78 -16.95
CA HIS A 50 -12.71 -10.63 -17.61
C HIS A 50 -14.21 -10.43 -17.30
N GLY A 51 -14.91 -11.42 -16.73
CA GLY A 51 -16.33 -11.36 -16.36
C GLY A 51 -16.65 -10.85 -14.95
N PHE A 52 -15.72 -10.92 -13.98
CA PHE A 52 -16.02 -10.58 -12.57
C PHE A 52 -15.53 -9.19 -12.13
N ALA A 53 -14.40 -8.72 -12.67
CA ALA A 53 -13.96 -7.34 -12.49
C ALA A 53 -14.45 -6.49 -13.66
N ARG A 54 -15.73 -6.05 -13.66
CA ARG A 54 -16.30 -5.19 -14.71
C ARG A 54 -15.57 -3.84 -14.76
N GLY A 55 -14.46 -3.77 -15.50
CA GLY A 55 -13.74 -2.54 -15.84
C GLY A 55 -12.93 -1.89 -14.71
N TRP A 56 -12.78 -2.56 -13.55
CA TRP A 56 -11.96 -2.01 -12.47
C TRP A 56 -10.48 -2.32 -12.70
N LYS A 57 -9.66 -1.27 -12.85
CA LYS A 57 -8.20 -1.36 -12.95
C LYS A 57 -7.59 -0.53 -11.80
N PRO A 58 -6.68 -1.11 -10.98
CA PRO A 58 -5.93 -0.35 -10.00
C PRO A 58 -5.25 0.86 -10.67
N LYS A 59 -5.27 2.04 -10.04
CA LYS A 59 -4.66 3.26 -10.59
C LYS A 59 -3.17 3.07 -10.92
N SER A 60 -2.47 2.22 -10.17
CA SER A 60 -1.06 1.85 -10.43
C SER A 60 -0.84 1.09 -11.74
N LEU A 61 -1.88 0.52 -12.33
CA LEU A 61 -1.83 -0.23 -13.59
C LEU A 61 -2.42 0.57 -14.76
N GLN A 62 -2.86 1.81 -14.55
CA GLN A 62 -3.21 2.70 -15.65
C GLN A 62 -1.91 3.14 -16.31
N SER A 63 -1.62 2.57 -17.48
CA SER A 63 -0.55 3.06 -18.33
C SER A 63 -1.03 4.41 -18.87
N ASP A 64 -0.52 5.51 -18.32
CA ASP A 64 -0.67 6.82 -18.94
C ASP A 64 -0.01 6.72 -20.33
N HIS A 65 -0.83 6.77 -21.37
CA HIS A 65 -0.40 6.90 -22.75
C HIS A 65 -0.56 8.35 -23.20
#